data_AF-A0ABD5SDJ6-F1
#
_entry.id   AF-A0ABD5SDJ6-F1
#
_cell.length_a   1.000
_cell.length_b   1.000
_cell.length_c   1.000
_cell.angle_alpha   90.00
_cell.angle_beta   90.00
_cell.angle_gamma   90.00
#
_symmetry.space_group_name_H-M   'P 1'
#
loop_
_entity.id
_entity.type
_entity.pdbx_description
1 polymer ?
#
loop_
_entity_poly.entity_id
_entity_poly.type
_entity_poly.pdbx_seq_one_letter_code
_entity_poly.pdbx_strand_id
1 'polypeptide(L)'
;RERRLGVEDEPLVSWLSGFESRPGIGSNSWVVSGEHTASGDALLANDPHLALQAPPLWYEQHVDAAGMSTRGVTFPGVPFVVIGASDTCSWGFTNPGTDQLDCYTYETRGERAAAGGTGLDPVGSSTVPREYRYGAEWREFGFQTERIRVADGPDRVVPVRTSVHGPVLEREGREVGVSWVGLAGSAVTTAIRAFAFADDVDGIEDASRAFDGFSQCLVAADSDGGTLFRVTGRVPIRRTDGEPVRGDRVHDGSAREGEWPGFEPYASDPDWSGTIPFAEMPARSNPDALGTANQRLVDDAAYPYYLSEGYSEPWRGIRLWALLDEGVADSDLTLDDMRRLQRDIVDGRAERLVPLVVDAVADAPADGDVNDATREADATLDDWDREMTRD
;
A
#
# COMPACT_ATOMS: atom_id res chain seq x y z
N ARG A 1 9.43 42.89 -5.89
CA ARG A 1 10.57 42.23 -5.19
C ARG A 1 10.10 40.83 -4.85
N GLU A 2 10.30 39.89 -5.77
CA GLU A 2 10.08 38.46 -5.54
C GLU A 2 11.13 37.99 -4.53
N ARG A 3 10.71 37.55 -3.34
CA ARG A 3 11.58 36.73 -2.50
C ARG A 3 11.51 35.32 -3.08
N ARG A 4 12.53 34.95 -3.86
CA ARG A 4 12.84 33.53 -4.05
C ARG A 4 13.19 32.99 -2.66
N LEU A 5 12.39 32.06 -2.15
CA LEU A 5 12.80 31.15 -1.10
C LEU A 5 13.90 30.28 -1.71
N GLY A 6 15.14 30.78 -1.67
CA GLY A 6 16.30 29.95 -1.89
C GLY A 6 16.38 29.05 -0.67
N VAL A 7 16.34 27.74 -0.88
CA VAL A 7 16.84 26.79 0.10
C VAL A 7 18.31 27.17 0.33
N GLU A 8 18.62 27.81 1.46
CA GLU A 8 19.92 28.50 1.64
C GLU A 8 21.10 27.53 1.85
N ASP A 9 20.84 26.24 2.07
CA ASP A 9 21.87 25.22 2.26
C ASP A 9 21.50 23.91 1.54
N GLU A 10 21.83 23.88 0.24
CA GLU A 10 21.66 22.70 -0.63
C GLU A 10 22.40 21.45 -0.09
N PRO A 11 23.62 21.55 0.49
CA PRO A 11 24.25 20.44 1.22
C PRO A 11 23.42 19.92 2.39
N LEU A 12 22.88 20.81 3.24
CA LEU A 12 22.05 20.42 4.38
C LEU A 12 20.76 19.74 3.92
N VAL A 13 20.06 20.30 2.92
CA VAL A 13 18.84 19.67 2.37
C VAL A 13 19.15 18.34 1.69
N SER A 14 20.27 18.23 0.97
CA SER A 14 20.70 16.96 0.40
C SER A 14 21.01 15.93 1.50
N TRP A 15 21.62 16.35 2.61
CA TRP A 15 21.88 15.47 3.75
C TRP A 15 20.59 15.06 4.46
N LEU A 16 19.70 16.02 4.80
CA LEU A 16 18.40 15.79 5.42
C LEU A 16 17.49 14.88 4.57
N SER A 17 17.52 15.03 3.24
CA SER A 17 16.75 14.16 2.32
C SER A 17 17.14 12.68 2.38
N GLY A 18 18.32 12.36 2.93
CA GLY A 18 18.73 10.99 3.22
C GLY A 18 18.05 10.38 4.47
N PHE A 19 17.47 11.23 5.34
CA PHE A 19 16.73 10.86 6.54
C PHE A 19 15.22 11.07 6.40
N GLU A 20 14.78 11.86 5.43
CA GLU A 20 13.36 12.00 5.10
C GLU A 20 12.82 10.69 4.52
N SER A 21 11.66 10.26 5.00
CA SER A 21 10.89 9.21 4.35
C SER A 21 10.58 9.64 2.92
N ARG A 22 10.75 8.73 1.95
CA ARG A 22 10.47 9.04 0.54
C ARG A 22 9.07 9.64 0.42
N PRO A 23 8.92 10.86 -0.10
CA PRO A 23 7.60 11.49 -0.20
C PRO A 23 6.65 10.67 -1.07
N GLY A 24 5.36 10.71 -0.75
CA GLY A 24 4.31 10.48 -1.73
C GLY A 24 3.72 9.07 -1.83
N ILE A 25 3.79 8.24 -0.79
CA ILE A 25 2.99 7.02 -0.70
C ILE A 25 2.35 6.91 0.69
N GLY A 26 1.03 6.93 0.72
CA GLY A 26 0.20 6.77 1.90
C GLY A 26 -1.26 6.93 1.52
N SER A 27 -2.18 6.75 2.45
CA SER A 27 -3.58 7.10 2.27
C SER A 27 -4.22 7.18 3.65
N ASN A 28 -5.22 8.04 3.79
CA ASN A 28 -6.12 8.05 4.94
C ASN A 28 -7.56 7.77 4.46
N SER A 29 -8.34 7.08 5.26
CA SER A 29 -9.79 7.02 5.10
C SER A 29 -10.45 6.79 6.44
N TRP A 30 -11.66 7.30 6.60
CA TRP A 30 -12.46 7.01 7.78
C TRP A 30 -13.94 7.12 7.49
N VAL A 31 -14.72 6.47 8.35
CA VAL A 31 -16.17 6.57 8.41
C VAL A 31 -16.61 6.88 9.83
N VAL A 32 -17.66 7.69 9.97
CA VAL A 32 -18.31 8.05 11.24
C VAL A 32 -19.81 7.80 11.08
N SER A 33 -20.42 7.09 12.02
CA SER A 33 -21.85 6.79 12.02
C SER A 33 -22.68 8.04 12.28
N GLY A 34 -23.93 8.04 11.81
CA GLY A 34 -24.85 9.16 11.98
C GLY A 34 -25.09 9.57 13.44
N GLU A 35 -24.95 8.65 14.40
CA GLU A 35 -25.13 8.90 15.85
C GLU A 35 -24.15 9.94 16.41
N HIS A 36 -22.99 10.13 15.77
CA HIS A 36 -21.96 11.07 16.20
C HIS A 36 -21.87 12.32 15.33
N THR A 37 -22.84 12.53 14.43
CA THR A 37 -22.80 13.61 13.44
C THR A 37 -23.93 14.60 13.65
N ALA A 38 -23.67 15.87 13.39
CA ALA A 38 -24.67 16.93 13.55
C ALA A 38 -25.87 16.79 12.59
N SER A 39 -25.68 16.14 11.43
CA SER A 39 -26.78 15.90 10.46
C SER A 39 -27.60 14.65 10.77
N GLY A 40 -27.05 13.70 11.54
CA GLY A 40 -27.61 12.35 11.69
C GLY A 40 -27.28 11.41 10.52
N ASP A 41 -26.54 11.88 9.52
CA ASP A 41 -26.11 11.09 8.35
C ASP A 41 -24.67 10.61 8.55
N ALA A 42 -24.34 9.40 8.09
CA ALA A 42 -22.97 8.92 8.14
C ALA A 42 -22.02 9.82 7.32
N LEU A 43 -20.81 10.05 7.84
CA LEU A 43 -19.76 10.81 7.16
C LEU A 43 -18.62 9.87 6.74
N LEU A 44 -18.18 9.98 5.49
CA LEU A 44 -17.03 9.26 4.95
C LEU A 44 -16.04 10.24 4.33
N ALA A 45 -14.76 10.06 4.63
CA ALA A 45 -13.68 10.78 3.97
C ALA A 45 -12.61 9.81 3.48
N ASN A 46 -12.03 10.11 2.31
CA ASN A 46 -10.90 9.39 1.77
C ASN A 46 -9.90 10.35 1.14
N ASP A 47 -8.63 10.19 1.48
CA ASP A 47 -7.52 11.06 1.17
C ASP A 47 -6.31 10.20 0.74
N PRO A 48 -6.25 9.77 -0.54
CA PRO A 48 -5.16 8.96 -1.05
C PRO A 48 -3.90 9.81 -1.34
N HIS A 49 -2.75 9.42 -0.79
CA HIS A 49 -1.47 10.12 -0.98
C HIS A 49 -0.61 9.39 -2.00
N LEU A 50 -0.64 9.86 -3.23
CA LEU A 50 0.22 9.38 -4.31
C LEU A 50 1.05 10.54 -4.86
N ALA A 51 2.24 10.21 -5.37
CA ALA A 51 3.15 11.21 -5.94
C ALA A 51 2.46 12.03 -7.04
N LEU A 52 2.67 13.35 -7.00
CA LEU A 52 2.20 14.26 -8.04
C LEU A 52 3.01 14.02 -9.32
N GLN A 53 2.33 13.70 -10.41
CA GLN A 53 2.92 13.41 -11.71
C GLN A 53 2.10 14.02 -12.85
N ALA A 54 2.72 14.16 -14.03
CA ALA A 54 2.09 14.63 -15.26
C ALA A 54 2.25 13.57 -16.36
N PRO A 55 1.16 12.94 -16.84
CA PRO A 55 -0.24 13.14 -16.45
C PRO A 55 -0.53 12.69 -15.00
N PRO A 56 -1.56 13.26 -14.33
CA PRO A 56 -1.93 12.83 -12.98
C PRO A 56 -2.44 11.40 -12.98
N LEU A 57 -2.17 10.68 -11.88
CA LEU A 57 -2.67 9.32 -11.69
C LEU A 57 -4.18 9.29 -11.47
N TRP A 58 -4.69 10.18 -10.62
CA TRP A 58 -6.11 10.36 -10.38
C TRP A 58 -6.68 11.44 -11.30
N TYR A 59 -7.86 11.19 -11.84
CA TYR A 59 -8.69 12.24 -12.42
C TYR A 59 -10.15 12.08 -11.99
N GLU A 60 -10.87 13.20 -11.93
CA GLU A 60 -12.28 13.22 -11.57
C GLU A 60 -13.15 12.66 -12.71
N GLN A 61 -14.10 11.80 -12.36
CA GLN A 61 -15.04 11.21 -13.28
C GLN A 61 -16.46 11.23 -12.69
N HIS A 62 -17.42 11.56 -13.53
CA HIS A 62 -18.85 11.31 -13.29
C HIS A 62 -19.36 10.38 -14.40
N VAL A 63 -19.95 9.26 -14.01
CA VAL A 63 -20.55 8.27 -14.91
C VAL A 63 -22.05 8.24 -14.68
N ASP A 64 -22.80 8.66 -15.69
CA ASP A 64 -24.25 8.55 -15.78
C ASP A 64 -24.60 7.73 -17.03
N ALA A 65 -24.75 6.41 -16.86
CA ALA A 65 -25.05 5.49 -17.95
C ALA A 65 -25.48 4.11 -17.44
N ALA A 66 -26.35 3.44 -18.19
CA ALA A 66 -26.72 2.03 -17.96
C ALA A 66 -27.18 1.72 -16.51
N GLY A 67 -27.89 2.66 -15.89
CA GLY A 67 -28.37 2.56 -14.52
C GLY A 67 -27.33 2.90 -13.45
N MET A 68 -26.11 3.27 -13.82
CA MET A 68 -25.09 3.81 -12.91
C MET A 68 -25.19 5.33 -12.89
N SER A 69 -25.19 5.90 -11.68
CA SER A 69 -24.98 7.32 -11.41
C SER A 69 -23.89 7.38 -10.33
N THR A 70 -22.65 7.64 -10.71
CA THR A 70 -21.50 7.62 -9.78
C THR A 70 -20.52 8.74 -10.06
N ARG A 71 -20.02 9.37 -9.00
CA ARG A 71 -19.06 10.47 -9.07
C ARG A 71 -17.89 10.25 -8.13
N GLY A 72 -16.70 10.66 -8.55
CA GLY A 72 -15.49 10.55 -7.74
C GLY A 72 -14.24 10.62 -8.59
N VAL A 73 -13.26 9.77 -8.30
CA VAL A 73 -11.97 9.71 -9.00
C VAL A 73 -11.66 8.32 -9.54
N THR A 74 -10.86 8.27 -10.60
CA THR A 74 -10.41 7.01 -11.23
C THR A 74 -9.00 7.12 -11.82
N PHE A 75 -8.50 6.01 -12.37
CA PHE A 75 -7.24 5.91 -13.09
C PHE A 75 -7.42 5.94 -14.62
N PRO A 76 -6.44 6.47 -15.39
CA PRO A 76 -6.45 6.38 -16.84
C PRO A 76 -6.66 4.96 -17.37
N GLY A 77 -7.73 4.76 -18.16
CA GLY A 77 -8.08 3.47 -18.75
C GLY A 77 -9.10 2.65 -17.95
N VAL A 78 -9.46 3.07 -16.74
CA VAL A 78 -10.53 2.43 -15.94
C VAL A 78 -11.85 3.17 -16.20
N PRO A 79 -12.91 2.50 -16.70
CA PRO A 79 -14.15 3.18 -17.10
C PRO A 79 -15.13 3.45 -15.94
N PHE A 80 -14.79 3.08 -14.70
CA PHE A 80 -15.64 3.19 -13.51
C PHE A 80 -14.99 4.06 -12.44
N VAL A 81 -15.82 4.64 -11.57
CA VAL A 81 -15.37 5.41 -10.40
C VAL A 81 -14.75 4.47 -9.37
N VAL A 82 -13.47 4.65 -9.05
CA VAL A 82 -12.72 3.79 -8.12
C VAL A 82 -12.97 4.22 -6.68
N ILE A 83 -12.84 5.51 -6.37
CA ILE A 83 -13.18 6.11 -5.08
C ILE A 83 -14.27 7.14 -5.33
N GLY A 84 -15.37 7.10 -4.59
CA GLY A 84 -16.47 8.01 -4.84
C GLY A 84 -17.78 7.62 -4.19
N ALA A 85 -18.86 8.00 -4.84
CA ALA A 85 -20.21 7.75 -4.36
C ALA A 85 -21.20 7.55 -5.51
N SER A 86 -22.24 6.76 -5.24
CA SER A 86 -23.51 6.74 -5.95
C SER A 86 -24.52 7.67 -5.28
N ASP A 87 -25.80 7.57 -5.64
CA ASP A 87 -26.90 8.28 -4.98
C ASP A 87 -27.22 7.70 -3.58
N THR A 88 -26.82 6.45 -3.32
CA THR A 88 -27.16 5.67 -2.11
C THR A 88 -25.97 5.36 -1.22
N CYS A 89 -24.77 5.21 -1.80
CA CYS A 89 -23.57 4.73 -1.10
C CYS A 89 -22.36 5.59 -1.43
N SER A 90 -21.41 5.67 -0.50
CA SER A 90 -20.07 6.22 -0.70
C SER A 90 -19.03 5.20 -0.27
N TRP A 91 -17.87 5.21 -0.91
CA TRP A 91 -16.77 4.29 -0.61
C TRP A 91 -15.41 4.92 -0.86
N GLY A 92 -14.42 4.43 -0.12
CA GLY A 92 -13.03 4.85 -0.22
C GLY A 92 -12.06 3.73 0.13
N PHE A 93 -10.79 3.95 -0.21
CA PHE A 93 -9.75 2.95 -0.07
C PHE A 93 -8.47 3.49 0.60
N THR A 94 -7.85 2.64 1.43
CA THR A 94 -6.42 2.74 1.77
C THR A 94 -5.76 1.39 1.59
N ASN A 95 -4.43 1.34 1.64
CA ASN A 95 -3.68 0.08 1.59
C ASN A 95 -3.54 -0.53 3.01
N PRO A 96 -3.87 -1.83 3.21
CA PRO A 96 -3.70 -2.55 4.47
C PRO A 96 -2.24 -2.99 4.74
N GLY A 97 -1.34 -2.83 3.76
CA GLY A 97 0.05 -3.26 3.84
C GLY A 97 0.23 -4.77 3.77
N THR A 98 -0.76 -5.53 3.29
CA THR A 98 -0.70 -7.00 3.30
C THR A 98 0.47 -7.53 2.47
N ASP A 99 1.06 -8.61 2.95
CA ASP A 99 2.13 -9.34 2.28
C ASP A 99 1.52 -10.28 1.23
N GLN A 100 1.66 -9.90 -0.04
CA GLN A 100 1.05 -10.57 -1.20
C GLN A 100 2.08 -10.97 -2.27
N LEU A 101 3.37 -11.02 -1.91
CA LEU A 101 4.48 -11.35 -2.80
C LEU A 101 5.51 -12.19 -2.06
N ASP A 102 6.03 -13.24 -2.69
CA ASP A 102 7.11 -14.06 -2.15
C ASP A 102 8.23 -14.26 -3.17
N CYS A 103 9.47 -14.30 -2.68
CA CYS A 103 10.66 -14.54 -3.47
C CYS A 103 11.25 -15.93 -3.16
N TYR A 104 11.72 -16.63 -4.18
CA TYR A 104 12.24 -18.00 -4.07
C TYR A 104 13.62 -18.13 -4.71
N THR A 105 14.59 -18.70 -4.00
CA THR A 105 15.85 -19.16 -4.59
C THR A 105 15.78 -20.64 -4.95
N TYR A 106 16.62 -21.08 -5.89
CA TYR A 106 16.67 -22.47 -6.32
C TYR A 106 18.11 -22.98 -6.44
N GLU A 107 18.30 -24.28 -6.20
CA GLU A 107 19.41 -25.03 -6.77
C GLU A 107 19.23 -25.07 -8.30
N THR A 108 20.27 -24.71 -9.04
CA THR A 108 20.23 -24.66 -10.51
C THR A 108 21.29 -25.55 -11.14
N ARG A 109 21.03 -26.07 -12.34
CA ARG A 109 22.02 -26.83 -13.11
C ARG A 109 21.86 -26.65 -14.61
N GLY A 110 22.93 -27.00 -15.32
CA GLY A 110 23.02 -26.86 -16.77
C GLY A 110 23.06 -25.39 -17.20
N GLU A 111 23.54 -25.15 -18.40
CA GLU A 111 23.66 -23.80 -18.95
C GLU A 111 22.96 -23.71 -20.30
N ARG A 112 22.42 -22.52 -20.57
CA ARG A 112 21.88 -22.12 -21.85
C ARG A 112 22.41 -20.72 -22.18
N ALA A 113 22.58 -20.42 -23.46
CA ALA A 113 22.89 -19.06 -23.88
C ALA A 113 21.84 -18.07 -23.33
N ALA A 114 22.30 -16.99 -22.67
CA ALA A 114 21.46 -15.86 -22.33
C ALA A 114 20.96 -15.25 -23.64
N ALA A 115 19.66 -15.32 -23.90
CA ALA A 115 19.12 -14.90 -25.19
C ALA A 115 19.10 -13.36 -25.25
N GLY A 116 20.17 -12.76 -25.79
CA GLY A 116 20.24 -11.32 -26.04
C GLY A 116 21.49 -10.65 -25.51
N GLY A 117 22.64 -10.89 -26.15
CA GLY A 117 23.94 -10.26 -25.84
C GLY A 117 24.03 -8.75 -26.11
N THR A 118 23.13 -7.96 -25.50
CA THR A 118 23.06 -6.50 -25.66
C THR A 118 23.72 -5.73 -24.51
N GLY A 119 24.35 -6.42 -23.55
CA GLY A 119 25.05 -5.82 -22.40
C GLY A 119 24.12 -5.28 -21.31
N LEU A 120 22.82 -5.60 -21.38
CA LEU A 120 21.81 -5.29 -20.37
C LEU A 120 21.14 -6.57 -19.83
N ASP A 121 21.72 -7.75 -20.10
CA ASP A 121 21.34 -8.95 -19.36
C ASP A 121 21.55 -8.68 -17.87
N PRO A 122 20.54 -8.91 -17.01
CA PRO A 122 20.68 -8.72 -15.56
C PRO A 122 21.92 -9.43 -15.01
N VAL A 123 22.26 -10.55 -15.64
CA VAL A 123 23.24 -11.57 -15.22
C VAL A 123 24.68 -11.19 -15.50
N GLY A 124 24.94 -10.19 -16.35
CA GLY A 124 26.31 -9.87 -16.82
C GLY A 124 27.06 -11.06 -17.45
N SER A 125 26.34 -12.14 -17.79
CA SER A 125 26.85 -13.44 -18.20
C SER A 125 26.31 -13.82 -19.57
N SER A 126 27.14 -14.48 -20.38
CA SER A 126 26.73 -15.03 -21.69
C SER A 126 25.85 -16.27 -21.58
N THR A 127 25.75 -16.88 -20.39
CA THR A 127 24.92 -18.05 -20.11
C THR A 127 24.08 -17.87 -18.86
N VAL A 128 22.95 -18.57 -18.83
CA VAL A 128 22.01 -18.64 -17.71
C VAL A 128 21.70 -20.10 -17.37
N PRO A 129 21.33 -20.40 -16.11
CA PRO A 129 20.95 -21.75 -15.76
C PRO A 129 19.75 -22.25 -16.57
N ARG A 130 19.81 -23.53 -16.99
CA ARG A 130 18.76 -24.15 -17.80
C ARG A 130 17.65 -24.76 -16.95
N GLU A 131 18.04 -25.44 -15.88
CA GLU A 131 17.14 -26.17 -15.01
C GLU A 131 17.25 -25.65 -13.57
N TYR A 132 16.16 -25.75 -12.84
CA TYR A 132 16.10 -25.56 -11.39
C TYR A 132 15.49 -26.77 -10.72
N ARG A 133 15.86 -27.01 -9.47
CA ARG A 133 15.28 -28.07 -8.67
C ARG A 133 13.98 -27.59 -8.04
N TYR A 134 12.97 -28.46 -8.04
CA TYR A 134 11.69 -28.28 -7.37
C TYR A 134 11.30 -29.61 -6.70
N GLY A 135 11.55 -29.71 -5.39
CA GLY A 135 11.47 -30.95 -4.64
C GLY A 135 12.45 -32.00 -5.15
N ALA A 136 11.92 -33.16 -5.55
CA ALA A 136 12.71 -34.26 -6.11
C ALA A 136 13.02 -34.10 -7.61
N GLU A 137 12.39 -33.14 -8.28
CA GLU A 137 12.46 -32.97 -9.73
C GLU A 137 13.41 -31.85 -10.13
N TRP A 138 14.01 -32.00 -11.31
CA TRP A 138 14.63 -30.90 -12.03
C TRP A 138 13.69 -30.46 -13.14
N ARG A 139 13.34 -29.17 -13.16
CA ARG A 139 12.43 -28.56 -14.12
C ARG A 139 13.20 -27.56 -14.96
N GLU A 140 12.83 -27.41 -16.22
CA GLU A 140 13.38 -26.35 -17.06
C GLU A 140 12.73 -25.01 -16.69
N PHE A 141 13.52 -23.93 -16.67
CA PHE A 141 12.96 -22.60 -16.69
C PHE A 141 12.19 -22.38 -18.00
N GLY A 142 11.07 -21.67 -17.94
CA GLY A 142 10.46 -21.09 -19.14
C GLY A 142 11.33 -19.98 -19.70
N PHE A 143 11.37 -19.85 -21.02
CA PHE A 143 12.17 -18.84 -21.71
C PHE A 143 11.36 -18.20 -22.82
N GLN A 144 11.15 -16.89 -22.71
CA GLN A 144 10.59 -16.05 -23.76
C GLN A 144 11.55 -14.91 -24.07
N THR A 145 11.52 -14.42 -25.30
CA THR A 145 12.35 -13.31 -25.72
C THR A 145 11.45 -12.18 -26.19
N GLU A 146 11.56 -11.04 -25.52
CA GLU A 146 10.86 -9.81 -25.89
C GLU A 146 11.76 -8.93 -26.73
N ARG A 147 11.18 -8.32 -27.77
CA ARG A 147 11.90 -7.39 -28.65
C ARG A 147 11.36 -5.98 -28.46
N ILE A 148 12.15 -5.14 -27.81
CA ILE A 148 11.85 -3.74 -27.55
C ILE A 148 12.46 -2.89 -28.65
N ARG A 149 11.63 -2.21 -29.44
CA ARG A 149 12.11 -1.26 -30.45
C ARG A 149 12.64 0.00 -29.76
N VAL A 150 13.84 0.44 -30.13
CA VAL A 150 14.46 1.66 -29.58
C VAL A 150 14.42 2.76 -30.63
N ALA A 151 13.96 3.94 -30.24
CA ALA A 151 13.98 5.11 -31.12
C ALA A 151 15.42 5.42 -31.53
N ASP A 152 15.63 5.56 -32.84
CA ASP A 152 16.93 5.86 -33.45
C ASP A 152 18.06 4.86 -33.07
N GLY A 153 17.70 3.67 -32.61
CA GLY A 153 18.64 2.65 -32.14
C GLY A 153 18.27 1.23 -32.59
N PRO A 154 19.18 0.26 -32.39
CA PRO A 154 18.86 -1.14 -32.64
C PRO A 154 17.83 -1.64 -31.62
N ASP A 155 16.98 -2.56 -32.06
CA ASP A 155 16.07 -3.29 -31.17
C ASP A 155 16.85 -3.92 -30.02
N ARG A 156 16.28 -3.82 -28.82
CA ARG A 156 16.76 -4.50 -27.62
C ARG A 156 16.02 -5.81 -27.45
N VAL A 157 16.78 -6.86 -27.25
CA VAL A 157 16.27 -8.20 -27.03
C VAL A 157 16.39 -8.49 -25.53
N VAL A 158 15.26 -8.71 -24.87
CA VAL A 158 15.18 -8.94 -23.43
C VAL A 158 14.72 -10.38 -23.18
N PRO A 159 15.55 -11.24 -22.55
CA PRO A 159 15.11 -12.55 -22.13
C PRO A 159 14.23 -12.44 -20.89
N VAL A 160 13.08 -13.10 -20.93
CA VAL A 160 12.17 -13.28 -19.80
C VAL A 160 12.21 -14.74 -19.42
N ARG A 161 12.68 -15.02 -18.19
CA ARG A 161 12.66 -16.37 -17.62
C ARG A 161 11.53 -16.53 -16.63
N THR A 162 10.95 -17.72 -16.59
CA THR A 162 9.92 -18.07 -15.62
C THR A 162 10.25 -19.39 -14.93
N SER A 163 9.92 -19.45 -13.65
CA SER A 163 9.90 -20.66 -12.82
C SER A 163 8.46 -21.06 -12.53
N VAL A 164 8.24 -22.12 -11.76
CA VAL A 164 6.90 -22.52 -11.28
C VAL A 164 6.22 -21.41 -10.48
N HIS A 165 7.00 -20.56 -9.80
CA HIS A 165 6.49 -19.46 -8.99
C HIS A 165 6.20 -18.18 -9.79
N GLY A 166 6.62 -18.08 -11.06
CA GLY A 166 6.43 -16.89 -11.89
C GLY A 166 7.74 -16.36 -12.48
N PRO A 167 7.86 -15.05 -12.78
CA PRO A 167 9.05 -14.49 -13.39
C PRO A 167 10.27 -14.64 -12.49
N VAL A 168 11.44 -14.83 -13.11
CA VAL A 168 12.73 -14.86 -12.44
C VAL A 168 13.39 -13.50 -12.56
N LEU A 169 13.60 -12.83 -11.43
CA LEU A 169 14.27 -11.54 -11.33
C LEU A 169 15.69 -11.74 -10.84
N GLU A 170 16.58 -10.84 -11.26
CA GLU A 170 17.91 -10.72 -10.68
C GLU A 170 18.12 -9.29 -10.20
N ARG A 171 18.60 -9.17 -8.97
CA ARG A 171 19.02 -7.90 -8.40
C ARG A 171 20.20 -8.13 -7.48
N GLU A 172 21.22 -7.28 -7.60
CA GLU A 172 22.40 -7.28 -6.71
C GLU A 172 23.10 -8.67 -6.64
N GLY A 173 23.15 -9.37 -7.77
CA GLY A 173 23.77 -10.69 -7.89
C GLY A 173 22.96 -11.84 -7.29
N ARG A 174 21.69 -11.61 -6.92
CA ARG A 174 20.77 -12.65 -6.45
C ARG A 174 19.64 -12.84 -7.44
N GLU A 175 19.47 -14.09 -7.86
CA GLU A 175 18.38 -14.53 -8.72
C GLU A 175 17.26 -15.14 -7.88
N VAL A 176 16.02 -14.69 -8.11
CA VAL A 176 14.83 -15.18 -7.40
C VAL A 176 13.66 -15.38 -8.36
N GLY A 177 12.91 -16.47 -8.20
CA GLY A 177 11.55 -16.58 -8.73
C GLY A 177 10.59 -15.76 -7.87
N VAL A 178 9.54 -15.20 -8.47
CA VAL A 178 8.59 -14.32 -7.77
C VAL A 178 7.17 -14.83 -7.93
N SER A 179 6.55 -15.21 -6.81
CA SER A 179 5.10 -15.38 -6.71
C SER A 179 4.48 -14.04 -6.32
N TRP A 180 3.48 -13.58 -7.06
CA TRP A 180 2.76 -12.35 -6.74
C TRP A 180 1.30 -12.49 -7.16
N VAL A 181 0.36 -12.11 -6.28
CA VAL A 181 -1.08 -12.18 -6.59
C VAL A 181 -1.47 -11.41 -7.86
N GLY A 182 -0.69 -10.37 -8.21
CA GLY A 182 -0.88 -9.58 -9.43
C GLY A 182 -0.51 -10.30 -10.73
N LEU A 183 0.04 -11.52 -10.66
CA LEU A 183 0.33 -12.35 -11.83
C LEU A 183 -0.87 -13.17 -12.29
N ALA A 184 -1.98 -13.21 -11.55
CA ALA A 184 -3.19 -13.93 -11.93
C ALA A 184 -4.28 -13.01 -12.49
N GLY A 185 -5.27 -13.61 -13.17
CA GLY A 185 -6.50 -12.93 -13.58
C GLY A 185 -7.23 -12.35 -12.37
N SER A 186 -7.92 -11.22 -12.58
CA SER A 186 -8.58 -10.47 -11.51
C SER A 186 -9.95 -9.95 -11.94
N ALA A 187 -10.91 -10.01 -11.03
CA ALA A 187 -12.26 -9.48 -11.13
C ALA A 187 -12.45 -8.13 -10.41
N VAL A 188 -11.37 -7.45 -9.98
CA VAL A 188 -11.42 -6.13 -9.29
C VAL A 188 -12.29 -5.11 -10.01
N THR A 189 -12.15 -4.99 -11.34
CA THR A 189 -12.95 -4.06 -12.14
C THR A 189 -14.45 -4.40 -12.11
N THR A 190 -14.79 -5.70 -11.98
CA THR A 190 -16.18 -6.15 -11.80
C THR A 190 -16.72 -5.73 -10.43
N ALA A 191 -15.92 -5.84 -9.37
CA ALA A 191 -16.29 -5.37 -8.03
C ALA A 191 -16.54 -3.86 -8.00
N ILE A 192 -15.60 -3.08 -8.57
CA ILE A 192 -15.71 -1.61 -8.64
C ILE A 192 -16.96 -1.20 -9.41
N ARG A 193 -17.26 -1.86 -10.53
CA ARG A 193 -18.51 -1.64 -11.27
C ARG A 193 -19.75 -1.96 -10.41
N ALA A 194 -19.70 -3.03 -9.62
CA ALA A 194 -20.85 -3.47 -8.83
C ALA A 194 -21.19 -2.50 -7.68
N PHE A 195 -20.22 -1.74 -7.15
CA PHE A 195 -20.50 -0.69 -6.16
C PHE A 195 -21.46 0.39 -6.68
N ALA A 196 -21.41 0.68 -7.98
CA ALA A 196 -22.31 1.65 -8.61
C ALA A 196 -23.80 1.25 -8.56
N PHE A 197 -24.10 -0.01 -8.22
CA PHE A 197 -25.45 -0.56 -8.16
C PHE A 197 -25.84 -1.03 -6.75
N ALA A 198 -25.00 -0.79 -5.74
CA ALA A 198 -25.33 -1.15 -4.37
C ALA A 198 -26.35 -0.16 -3.79
N ASP A 199 -27.37 -0.70 -3.13
CA ASP A 199 -28.40 0.11 -2.45
C ASP A 199 -27.95 0.51 -1.03
N ASP A 200 -27.09 -0.29 -0.40
CA ASP A 200 -26.61 -0.15 0.98
C ASP A 200 -25.18 -0.71 1.15
N VAL A 201 -24.61 -0.58 2.37
CA VAL A 201 -23.28 -1.12 2.67
C VAL A 201 -23.18 -2.65 2.59
N ASP A 202 -24.29 -3.37 2.78
CA ASP A 202 -24.32 -4.83 2.61
C ASP A 202 -24.14 -5.20 1.12
N GLY A 203 -24.76 -4.45 0.22
CA GLY A 203 -24.55 -4.54 -1.22
C GLY A 203 -23.11 -4.21 -1.63
N ILE A 204 -22.48 -3.22 -0.99
CA ILE A 204 -21.06 -2.91 -1.16
C ILE A 204 -20.19 -4.07 -0.67
N GLU A 205 -20.45 -4.63 0.50
CA GLU A 205 -19.70 -5.77 1.04
C GLU A 205 -19.81 -7.00 0.12
N ASP A 206 -21.02 -7.31 -0.35
CA ASP A 206 -21.29 -8.40 -1.27
C ASP A 206 -20.54 -8.23 -2.59
N ALA A 207 -20.56 -7.03 -3.18
CA ALA A 207 -19.80 -6.68 -4.37
C ALA A 207 -18.28 -6.81 -4.16
N SER A 208 -17.79 -6.48 -2.97
CA SER A 208 -16.36 -6.52 -2.62
C SER A 208 -15.76 -7.94 -2.62
N ARG A 209 -16.60 -9.00 -2.61
CA ARG A 209 -16.14 -10.39 -2.76
C ARG A 209 -15.42 -10.66 -4.08
N ALA A 210 -15.78 -9.92 -5.13
CA ALA A 210 -15.12 -9.99 -6.43
C ALA A 210 -13.83 -9.15 -6.50
N PHE A 211 -13.53 -8.37 -5.45
CA PHE A 211 -12.29 -7.59 -5.36
C PHE A 211 -11.16 -8.53 -4.94
N ASP A 212 -10.63 -9.28 -5.91
CA ASP A 212 -9.53 -10.22 -5.78
C ASP A 212 -8.16 -9.56 -6.09
N GLY A 213 -7.07 -10.33 -6.07
CA GLY A 213 -5.73 -9.78 -6.29
C GLY A 213 -5.24 -8.94 -5.12
N PHE A 214 -4.91 -7.67 -5.36
CA PHE A 214 -4.32 -6.79 -4.34
C PHE A 214 -5.33 -6.41 -3.25
N SER A 215 -4.87 -6.27 -2.01
CA SER A 215 -5.75 -5.92 -0.90
C SER A 215 -5.94 -4.42 -0.73
N GLN A 216 -7.14 -4.03 -0.31
CA GLN A 216 -7.46 -2.67 0.09
C GLN A 216 -8.28 -2.69 1.39
N CYS A 217 -8.10 -1.68 2.23
CA CYS A 217 -9.05 -1.30 3.27
C CYS A 217 -10.17 -0.52 2.59
N LEU A 218 -11.32 -1.16 2.39
CA LEU A 218 -12.56 -0.53 1.98
C LEU A 218 -13.23 0.08 3.21
N VAL A 219 -13.55 1.37 3.12
CA VAL A 219 -14.56 2.00 3.98
C VAL A 219 -15.76 2.36 3.13
N ALA A 220 -16.97 2.21 3.66
CA ALA A 220 -18.19 2.60 2.98
C ALA A 220 -19.24 3.16 3.96
N ALA A 221 -20.14 3.99 3.45
CA ALA A 221 -21.29 4.50 4.16
C ALA A 221 -22.48 4.62 3.21
N ASP A 222 -23.70 4.35 3.69
CA ASP A 222 -24.93 4.47 2.91
C ASP A 222 -25.89 5.54 3.46
N SER A 223 -26.92 5.86 2.66
CA SER A 223 -27.94 6.85 2.99
C SER A 223 -28.92 6.44 4.09
N ASP A 224 -28.95 5.15 4.45
CA ASP A 224 -29.77 4.63 5.56
C ASP A 224 -29.00 4.63 6.89
N GLY A 225 -27.75 5.10 6.88
CA GLY A 225 -26.88 5.24 8.05
C GLY A 225 -25.96 4.05 8.30
N GLY A 226 -25.93 3.07 7.39
CA GLY A 226 -25.00 1.95 7.45
C GLY A 226 -23.56 2.41 7.25
N THR A 227 -22.63 1.83 8.01
CA THR A 227 -21.18 2.06 7.86
C THR A 227 -20.44 0.74 7.78
N LEU A 228 -19.34 0.70 7.03
CA LEU A 228 -18.59 -0.53 6.77
C LEU A 228 -17.09 -0.25 6.75
N PHE A 229 -16.36 -1.21 7.32
CA PHE A 229 -14.94 -1.42 7.07
C PHE A 229 -14.69 -2.87 6.64
N ARG A 230 -13.90 -3.07 5.58
CA ARG A 230 -13.57 -4.39 5.06
C ARG A 230 -12.17 -4.40 4.45
N VAL A 231 -11.35 -5.39 4.78
CA VAL A 231 -10.13 -5.66 4.01
C VAL A 231 -10.49 -6.61 2.86
N THR A 232 -10.25 -6.17 1.63
CA THR A 232 -10.49 -6.94 0.39
C THR A 232 -9.20 -7.60 -0.13
N GLY A 233 -9.26 -8.23 -1.30
CA GLY A 233 -8.11 -8.84 -1.97
C GLY A 233 -7.77 -10.25 -1.46
N ARG A 234 -6.52 -10.67 -1.73
CA ARG A 234 -6.04 -12.04 -1.48
C ARG A 234 -4.76 -12.05 -0.68
N VAL A 235 -4.78 -12.63 0.52
CA VAL A 235 -3.57 -12.81 1.34
C VAL A 235 -3.19 -14.28 1.34
N PRO A 236 -2.06 -14.68 0.73
CA PRO A 236 -1.65 -16.07 0.64
C PRO A 236 -1.31 -16.68 2.01
N ILE A 237 -1.80 -17.90 2.26
CA ILE A 237 -1.34 -18.73 3.38
C ILE A 237 -0.17 -19.57 2.86
N ARG A 238 1.05 -19.13 3.15
CA ARG A 238 2.28 -19.81 2.75
C ARG A 238 2.48 -21.07 3.58
N ARG A 239 2.85 -22.18 2.96
CA ARG A 239 3.09 -23.46 3.66
C ARG A 239 4.48 -24.04 3.37
N THR A 240 5.09 -24.57 4.43
CA THR A 240 6.30 -25.41 4.34
C THR A 240 6.01 -26.70 5.11
N ASP A 241 6.18 -27.86 4.46
CA ASP A 241 5.85 -29.17 5.06
C ASP A 241 4.41 -29.27 5.60
N GLY A 242 3.48 -28.51 5.01
CA GLY A 242 2.07 -28.44 5.43
C GLY A 242 1.76 -27.40 6.50
N GLU A 243 2.78 -26.85 7.16
CA GLU A 243 2.61 -25.87 8.24
C GLU A 243 2.66 -24.42 7.72
N PRO A 244 1.83 -23.51 8.25
CA PRO A 244 1.87 -22.09 7.90
C PRO A 244 3.22 -21.43 8.23
N VAL A 245 3.70 -20.59 7.33
CA VAL A 245 4.93 -19.78 7.53
C VAL A 245 4.70 -18.32 7.10
N ARG A 246 5.55 -17.41 7.60
CA ARG A 246 5.58 -15.99 7.19
C ARG A 246 6.33 -15.81 5.87
N GLY A 247 5.96 -14.77 5.12
CA GLY A 247 6.55 -14.32 3.84
C GLY A 247 7.62 -13.24 3.97
N ASP A 248 8.10 -12.98 5.20
CA ASP A 248 9.12 -11.98 5.53
C ASP A 248 10.55 -12.42 5.17
N ARG A 249 10.71 -13.34 4.21
CA ARG A 249 11.99 -13.94 3.83
C ARG A 249 11.98 -14.45 2.38
N VAL A 250 13.17 -14.70 1.87
CA VAL A 250 13.36 -15.45 0.63
C VAL A 250 13.29 -16.94 0.94
N HIS A 251 12.36 -17.65 0.31
CA HIS A 251 12.13 -19.07 0.49
C HIS A 251 13.06 -19.95 -0.36
N ASP A 252 13.35 -21.17 0.09
CA ASP A 252 13.95 -22.19 -0.75
C ASP A 252 12.89 -22.88 -1.63
N GLY A 253 12.81 -22.44 -2.89
CA GLY A 253 11.91 -23.03 -3.88
C GLY A 253 12.33 -24.44 -4.31
N SER A 254 13.58 -24.84 -4.11
CA SER A 254 14.01 -26.23 -4.33
C SER A 254 13.51 -27.17 -3.24
N ALA A 255 13.41 -26.69 -2.01
CA ALA A 255 12.79 -27.41 -0.90
C ALA A 255 11.26 -27.29 -0.86
N ARG A 256 10.66 -26.45 -1.72
CA ARG A 256 9.21 -26.14 -1.72
C ARG A 256 8.76 -25.48 -0.41
N GLU A 257 9.60 -24.59 0.11
CA GLU A 257 9.22 -23.74 1.23
C GLU A 257 8.27 -22.63 0.78
N GLY A 258 7.35 -22.21 1.66
CA GLY A 258 6.51 -21.03 1.42
C GLY A 258 5.55 -21.15 0.23
N GLU A 259 5.13 -22.37 -0.12
CA GLU A 259 4.22 -22.61 -1.25
C GLU A 259 2.84 -22.00 -1.00
N TRP A 260 2.21 -21.51 -2.07
CA TRP A 260 0.83 -21.02 -2.05
C TRP A 260 -0.09 -22.12 -2.60
N PRO A 261 -0.87 -22.83 -1.75
CA PRO A 261 -1.69 -23.93 -2.23
C PRO A 261 -2.70 -23.48 -3.30
N GLY A 262 -2.72 -24.16 -4.44
CA GLY A 262 -3.66 -23.90 -5.55
C GLY A 262 -3.27 -22.74 -6.47
N PHE A 263 -2.39 -21.84 -6.04
CA PHE A 263 -2.02 -20.68 -6.84
C PHE A 263 -1.14 -21.07 -8.04
N GLU A 264 -1.55 -20.62 -9.23
CA GLU A 264 -0.78 -20.75 -10.46
C GLU A 264 -0.60 -19.35 -11.09
N PRO A 265 0.64 -18.88 -11.29
CA PRO A 265 0.90 -17.62 -11.98
C PRO A 265 0.31 -17.62 -13.39
N TYR A 266 -0.25 -16.50 -13.81
CA TYR A 266 -0.87 -16.29 -15.13
C TYR A 266 -2.14 -17.10 -15.40
N ALA A 267 -2.71 -17.78 -14.39
CA ALA A 267 -4.03 -18.39 -14.50
C ALA A 267 -5.09 -17.31 -14.75
N SER A 268 -5.95 -17.51 -15.75
CA SER A 268 -7.07 -16.61 -16.06
C SER A 268 -8.17 -16.68 -15.01
N ASP A 269 -8.32 -17.83 -14.36
CA ASP A 269 -9.27 -18.11 -13.27
C ASP A 269 -8.48 -18.76 -12.11
N PRO A 270 -7.84 -17.95 -11.26
CA PRO A 270 -6.98 -18.46 -10.18
C PRO A 270 -7.75 -19.16 -9.06
N ASP A 271 -7.19 -20.28 -8.57
CA ASP A 271 -7.64 -20.91 -7.33
C ASP A 271 -7.10 -20.15 -6.11
N TRP A 272 -8.00 -19.45 -5.42
CA TRP A 272 -7.70 -18.69 -4.20
C TRP A 272 -7.94 -19.48 -2.91
N SER A 273 -8.16 -20.80 -2.96
CA SER A 273 -8.42 -21.62 -1.77
C SER A 273 -7.24 -21.67 -0.78
N GLY A 274 -6.02 -21.38 -1.24
CA GLY A 274 -4.83 -21.21 -0.40
C GLY A 274 -4.64 -19.81 0.21
N THR A 275 -5.66 -18.95 0.18
CA THR A 275 -5.62 -17.60 0.76
C THR A 275 -6.49 -17.51 2.02
N ILE A 276 -6.32 -16.44 2.82
CA ILE A 276 -7.22 -16.17 3.94
C ILE A 276 -8.67 -16.10 3.41
N PRO A 277 -9.62 -16.86 3.97
CA PRO A 277 -11.01 -16.81 3.53
C PRO A 277 -11.59 -15.40 3.66
N PHE A 278 -12.40 -14.97 2.69
CA PHE A 278 -12.98 -13.63 2.68
C PHE A 278 -13.70 -13.29 3.99
N ALA A 279 -14.43 -14.25 4.58
CA ALA A 279 -15.16 -14.07 5.84
C ALA A 279 -14.24 -13.91 7.08
N GLU A 280 -12.98 -14.31 6.97
CA GLU A 280 -11.99 -14.23 8.05
C GLU A 280 -11.04 -13.04 7.89
N MET A 281 -11.09 -12.34 6.74
CA MET A 281 -10.40 -11.06 6.54
C MET A 281 -10.94 -10.00 7.52
N PRO A 282 -10.09 -9.05 7.99
CA PRO A 282 -10.54 -8.03 8.94
C PRO A 282 -11.72 -7.23 8.39
N ALA A 283 -12.78 -7.12 9.19
CA ALA A 283 -14.00 -6.43 8.83
C ALA A 283 -14.70 -5.89 10.07
N ARG A 284 -15.51 -4.84 9.88
CA ARG A 284 -16.39 -4.29 10.91
C ARG A 284 -17.63 -3.70 10.24
N SER A 285 -18.79 -4.24 10.59
CA SER A 285 -20.09 -3.69 10.18
C SER A 285 -20.58 -2.69 11.23
N ASN A 286 -21.13 -1.58 10.76
CA ASN A 286 -21.67 -0.47 11.53
C ASN A 286 -20.77 0.02 12.69
N PRO A 287 -19.47 0.31 12.45
CA PRO A 287 -18.67 1.01 13.46
C PRO A 287 -19.17 2.45 13.69
N ASP A 288 -19.14 2.89 14.95
CA ASP A 288 -19.39 4.27 15.35
C ASP A 288 -18.41 5.24 14.69
N ALA A 289 -17.12 4.88 14.72
CA ALA A 289 -16.09 5.46 13.88
C ALA A 289 -15.03 4.40 13.56
N LEU A 290 -14.43 4.52 12.38
CA LEU A 290 -13.29 3.69 12.00
C LEU A 290 -12.37 4.43 11.05
N GLY A 291 -11.08 4.51 11.40
CA GLY A 291 -10.05 5.17 10.61
C GLY A 291 -8.89 4.27 10.21
N THR A 292 -8.42 4.45 8.97
CA THR A 292 -7.22 3.82 8.42
C THR A 292 -6.29 4.86 7.80
N ALA A 293 -5.01 4.60 7.97
CA ALA A 293 -3.87 5.43 7.63
C ALA A 293 -2.66 4.52 7.26
N ASN A 294 -2.93 3.35 6.69
CA ASN A 294 -1.95 2.27 6.41
C ASN A 294 -1.22 1.71 7.66
N GLN A 295 -1.73 2.01 8.85
CA GLN A 295 -1.23 1.43 10.09
C GLN A 295 -1.61 -0.05 10.18
N ARG A 296 -0.98 -0.74 11.13
CA ARG A 296 -1.33 -2.12 11.49
C ARG A 296 -2.80 -2.24 11.87
N LEU A 297 -3.50 -3.19 11.25
CA LEU A 297 -4.96 -3.34 11.36
C LEU A 297 -5.43 -4.30 12.46
N VAL A 298 -4.58 -5.24 12.85
CA VAL A 298 -4.93 -6.33 13.77
C VAL A 298 -3.88 -6.49 14.84
N ASP A 299 -4.27 -7.04 15.98
CA ASP A 299 -3.34 -7.60 16.95
C ASP A 299 -2.93 -9.01 16.50
N ASP A 300 -1.64 -9.20 16.20
CA ASP A 300 -1.08 -10.47 15.69
C ASP A 300 -1.18 -11.58 16.74
N ALA A 301 -1.26 -11.24 18.03
CA ALA A 301 -1.44 -12.24 19.08
C ALA A 301 -2.87 -12.80 19.10
N ALA A 302 -3.85 -12.03 18.61
CA ALA A 302 -5.27 -12.38 18.62
C ALA A 302 -5.78 -12.81 17.24
N TYR A 303 -5.19 -12.30 16.15
CA TYR A 303 -5.61 -12.61 14.79
C TYR A 303 -4.91 -13.88 14.27
N PRO A 304 -5.65 -14.90 13.79
CA PRO A 304 -5.09 -16.23 13.53
C PRO A 304 -4.20 -16.30 12.27
N TYR A 305 -4.15 -15.24 11.47
CA TYR A 305 -3.41 -15.21 10.21
C TYR A 305 -2.32 -14.14 10.21
N TYR A 306 -1.23 -14.45 9.50
CA TYR A 306 -0.22 -13.45 9.16
C TYR A 306 -0.75 -12.56 8.02
N LEU A 307 -0.78 -11.24 8.26
CA LEU A 307 -1.13 -10.24 7.25
C LEU A 307 0.08 -9.57 6.63
N SER A 308 1.01 -9.08 7.44
CA SER A 308 2.23 -8.40 6.99
C SER A 308 3.25 -8.26 8.11
N GLU A 309 4.47 -7.89 7.74
CA GLU A 309 5.51 -7.40 8.63
C GLU A 309 5.71 -5.87 8.48
N GLY A 310 5.52 -5.34 7.27
CA GLY A 310 5.72 -3.93 6.95
C GLY A 310 4.41 -3.13 6.93
N TYR A 311 4.31 -2.14 7.83
CA TYR A 311 3.22 -1.16 7.87
C TYR A 311 3.79 0.26 7.79
N SER A 312 2.93 1.25 7.49
CA SER A 312 3.35 2.65 7.66
C SER A 312 3.63 2.97 9.13
N GLU A 313 4.52 3.93 9.37
CA GLU A 313 4.78 4.43 10.71
C GLU A 313 3.48 4.92 11.37
N PRO A 314 3.31 4.74 12.68
CA PRO A 314 2.01 4.83 13.31
C PRO A 314 1.47 6.26 13.44
N TRP A 315 2.27 7.29 13.14
CA TRP A 315 2.00 8.69 13.46
C TRP A 315 0.69 9.21 12.87
N ARG A 316 0.41 8.94 11.60
CA ARG A 316 -0.87 9.30 10.97
C ARG A 316 -2.04 8.56 11.61
N GLY A 317 -1.86 7.27 11.90
CA GLY A 317 -2.88 6.45 12.54
C GLY A 317 -3.21 6.94 13.96
N ILE A 318 -2.20 7.24 14.77
CA ILE A 318 -2.36 7.79 16.13
C ILE A 318 -3.10 9.12 16.08
N ARG A 319 -2.68 10.04 15.20
CA ARG A 319 -3.31 11.36 15.06
C ARG A 319 -4.75 11.26 14.57
N LEU A 320 -5.01 10.41 13.59
CA LEU A 320 -6.36 10.13 13.08
C LEU A 320 -7.28 9.64 14.20
N TRP A 321 -6.86 8.62 14.96
CA TRP A 321 -7.67 8.07 16.04
C TRP A 321 -7.87 9.05 17.20
N ALA A 322 -6.85 9.84 17.56
CA ALA A 322 -7.00 10.87 18.58
C ALA A 322 -8.11 11.88 18.23
N LEU A 323 -8.15 12.34 16.97
CA LEU A 323 -9.16 13.29 16.52
C LEU A 323 -10.55 12.66 16.31
N LEU A 324 -10.61 11.40 15.88
CA LEU A 324 -11.88 10.66 15.78
C LEU A 324 -12.47 10.38 17.16
N ASP A 325 -11.67 9.93 18.13
CA ASP A 325 -12.12 9.65 19.50
C ASP A 325 -12.62 10.93 20.19
N GLU A 326 -11.92 12.05 20.02
CA GLU A 326 -12.37 13.37 20.49
C GLU A 326 -13.71 13.76 19.86
N GLY A 327 -13.82 13.67 18.53
CA GLY A 327 -15.04 14.03 17.80
C GLY A 327 -16.26 13.17 18.15
N VAL A 328 -16.06 11.86 18.30
CA VAL A 328 -17.11 10.91 18.69
C VAL A 328 -17.60 11.18 20.11
N ALA A 329 -16.71 11.61 21.03
CA ALA A 329 -17.08 11.94 22.40
C ALA A 329 -17.97 13.19 22.50
N ASP A 330 -17.82 14.14 21.57
CA ASP A 330 -18.64 15.35 21.49
C ASP A 330 -19.99 15.13 20.76
N SER A 331 -20.10 14.10 19.90
CA SER A 331 -21.32 13.67 19.17
C SER A 331 -21.97 14.73 18.27
N ASP A 332 -21.20 15.64 17.65
CA ASP A 332 -21.72 16.68 16.75
C ASP A 332 -20.79 16.92 15.53
N LEU A 333 -20.15 15.86 15.03
CA LEU A 333 -19.20 15.96 13.91
C LEU A 333 -19.87 16.45 12.63
N THR A 334 -19.17 17.33 11.90
CA THR A 334 -19.64 17.95 10.66
C THR A 334 -18.70 17.64 9.48
N LEU A 335 -19.16 17.95 8.26
CA LEU A 335 -18.30 17.93 7.07
C LEU A 335 -17.08 18.86 7.20
N ASP A 336 -17.20 19.97 7.94
CA ASP A 336 -16.06 20.87 8.15
C ASP A 336 -15.01 20.27 9.09
N ASP A 337 -15.42 19.43 10.04
CA ASP A 337 -14.50 18.66 10.88
C ASP A 337 -13.76 17.60 10.06
N MET A 338 -14.45 16.92 9.14
CA MET A 338 -13.79 15.98 8.21
C MET A 338 -12.73 16.69 7.36
N ARG A 339 -13.04 17.89 6.84
CA ARG A 339 -12.09 18.73 6.09
C ARG A 339 -10.95 19.24 6.96
N ARG A 340 -11.17 19.44 8.26
CA ARG A 340 -10.12 19.82 9.20
C ARG A 340 -9.17 18.64 9.44
N LEU A 341 -9.68 17.43 9.66
CA LEU A 341 -8.87 16.21 9.75
C LEU A 341 -8.01 15.99 8.50
N GLN A 342 -8.59 16.12 7.30
CA GLN A 342 -7.84 15.95 6.03
C GLN A 342 -6.71 16.98 5.86
N ARG A 343 -6.79 18.12 6.54
CA ARG A 343 -5.81 19.21 6.47
C ARG A 343 -5.00 19.33 7.76
N ASP A 344 -5.05 18.32 8.63
CA ASP A 344 -4.26 18.29 9.83
C ASP A 344 -2.77 18.15 9.47
N ILE A 345 -1.96 19.02 10.03
CA ILE A 345 -0.54 19.20 9.71
C ILE A 345 0.34 19.08 10.95
N VAL A 346 -0.21 18.61 12.07
CA VAL A 346 0.52 18.43 13.32
C VAL A 346 1.49 17.26 13.19
N ASP A 347 2.76 17.49 13.52
CA ASP A 347 3.77 16.43 13.55
C ASP A 347 3.85 15.78 14.94
N GLY A 348 3.13 14.67 15.11
CA GLY A 348 3.17 13.88 16.36
C GLY A 348 4.56 13.32 16.70
N ARG A 349 5.50 13.25 15.75
CA ARG A 349 6.90 12.90 16.05
C ARG A 349 7.57 14.05 16.78
N ALA A 350 7.35 15.28 16.32
CA ALA A 350 7.92 16.48 16.92
C ALA A 350 7.41 16.65 18.35
N GLU A 351 6.10 16.47 18.60
CA GLU A 351 5.53 16.50 19.95
C GLU A 351 6.23 15.54 20.92
N ARG A 352 6.71 14.38 20.43
CA ARG A 352 7.37 13.37 21.26
C ARG A 352 8.88 13.56 21.38
N LEU A 353 9.54 13.97 20.30
CA LEU A 353 11.00 13.99 20.20
C LEU A 353 11.62 15.33 20.58
N VAL A 354 10.96 16.45 20.26
CA VAL A 354 11.50 17.79 20.53
C VAL A 354 11.80 17.99 22.01
N PRO A 355 10.90 17.67 22.96
CA PRO A 355 11.22 17.83 24.39
C PRO A 355 12.46 17.06 24.82
N LEU A 356 12.68 15.85 24.28
CA LEU A 356 13.85 15.03 24.62
C LEU A 356 15.15 15.63 24.08
N VAL A 357 15.10 16.26 22.90
CA VAL A 357 16.25 16.94 22.32
C VAL A 357 16.56 18.22 23.12
N VAL A 358 15.55 19.01 23.43
CA VAL A 358 15.69 20.26 24.20
C VAL A 358 16.24 19.99 25.60
N ASP A 359 15.68 19.01 26.31
CA ASP A 359 16.18 18.60 27.62
C ASP A 359 17.65 18.13 27.55
N ALA A 360 18.02 17.38 26.51
CA ALA A 360 19.40 16.91 26.33
C ALA A 360 20.40 18.04 26.07
N VAL A 361 19.99 19.10 25.36
CA VAL A 361 20.83 20.30 25.14
C VAL A 361 20.94 21.11 26.42
N ALA A 362 19.84 21.27 27.16
CA ALA A 362 19.80 21.98 28.44
C ALA A 362 20.67 21.31 29.52
N ASP A 363 20.67 19.97 29.56
CA ASP A 363 21.45 19.17 30.51
C ASP A 363 22.92 18.97 30.10
N ALA A 364 23.31 19.43 28.92
CA ALA A 364 24.67 19.25 28.42
C ALA A 364 25.70 19.97 29.32
N PRO A 365 26.85 19.33 29.64
CA PRO A 365 27.91 19.96 30.42
C PRO A 365 28.40 21.26 29.76
N ALA A 366 28.78 22.26 30.57
CA ALA A 366 29.30 23.53 30.07
C ALA A 366 30.61 23.40 29.26
N ASP A 367 31.32 22.28 29.42
CA ASP A 367 32.51 21.88 28.66
C ASP A 367 32.21 20.84 27.56
N GLY A 368 30.93 20.53 27.30
CA GLY A 368 30.49 19.65 26.24
C GLY A 368 30.47 20.31 24.85
N ASP A 369 30.31 19.49 23.81
CA ASP A 369 30.31 19.90 22.39
C ASP A 369 29.04 20.69 21.95
N VAL A 370 28.34 21.36 22.86
CA VAL A 370 27.20 22.25 22.53
C VAL A 370 27.73 23.63 22.16
N ASN A 371 27.87 23.86 20.86
CA ASN A 371 28.27 25.16 20.32
C ASN A 371 27.06 26.11 20.17
N ASP A 372 27.31 27.37 19.78
CA ASP A 372 26.26 28.38 19.66
C ASP A 372 25.22 28.03 18.58
N ALA A 373 25.63 27.37 17.50
CA ALA A 373 24.71 26.92 16.46
C ALA A 373 23.76 25.82 16.96
N THR A 374 24.24 24.92 17.84
CA THR A 374 23.37 23.94 18.51
C THR A 374 22.36 24.62 19.42
N ARG A 375 22.75 25.67 20.17
CA ARG A 375 21.81 26.42 21.04
C ARG A 375 20.77 27.22 20.23
N GLU A 376 21.17 27.76 19.08
CA GLU A 376 20.25 28.45 18.18
C GLU A 376 19.23 27.48 17.54
N ALA A 377 19.70 26.31 17.10
CA ALA A 377 18.83 25.25 16.60
C ALA A 377 17.89 24.71 17.69
N ASP A 378 18.38 24.56 18.91
CA ASP A 378 17.60 24.17 20.10
C ASP A 378 16.48 25.18 20.39
N ALA A 379 16.79 26.48 20.45
CA ALA A 379 15.78 27.51 20.65
C ALA A 379 14.75 27.54 19.51
N THR A 380 15.18 27.33 18.26
CA THR A 380 14.26 27.24 17.11
C THR A 380 13.36 26.02 17.23
N LEU A 381 13.92 24.88 17.64
CA LEU A 381 13.16 23.67 17.90
C LEU A 381 12.23 23.85 19.09
N ASP A 382 12.60 24.55 20.15
CA ASP A 382 11.70 24.79 21.29
C ASP A 382 10.54 25.73 20.93
N ASP A 383 10.80 26.79 20.14
CA ASP A 383 9.80 27.79 19.74
C ASP A 383 8.80 27.31 18.66
N TRP A 384 9.13 26.25 17.90
CA TRP A 384 8.22 25.73 16.87
C TRP A 384 6.88 25.26 17.50
N ASP A 385 5.75 25.40 16.81
CA ASP A 385 4.43 24.96 17.31
C ASP A 385 4.06 23.52 16.92
N ARG A 386 4.96 22.85 16.18
CA ARG A 386 4.88 21.43 15.77
C ARG A 386 3.87 21.25 14.64
N GLU A 387 3.38 22.35 14.07
CA GLU A 387 2.57 22.33 12.86
C GLU A 387 3.48 22.49 11.64
N MET A 388 3.23 21.69 10.60
CA MET A 388 3.93 21.75 9.32
C MET A 388 3.29 22.82 8.42
N THR A 389 3.11 24.02 8.99
CA THR A 389 2.57 25.17 8.26
C THR A 389 3.61 25.71 7.27
N ARG A 390 3.21 26.70 6.49
CA ARG A 390 4.09 27.33 5.50
C ARG A 390 5.01 28.39 6.12
N ASP A 391 4.64 28.96 7.26
CA ASP A 391 5.20 30.21 7.81
C ASP A 391 6.45 30.04 8.67
#